data_AF-A0AAU4D6P9-F1
#
_entry.id   AF-A0AAU4D6P9-F1
#
_cell.length_a   1.000
_cell.length_b   1.000
_cell.length_c   1.000
_cell.angle_alpha   90.00
_cell.angle_beta   90.00
_cell.angle_gamma   90.00
#
_symmetry.space_group_name_H-M   'P 1'
#
loop_
_entity.id
_entity.type
_entity.pdbx_description
1 polymer ?
#
loop_
_entity_poly.entity_id
_entity_poly.type
_entity_poly.pdbx_seq_one_letter_code
_entity_poly.pdbx_strand_id
1 'polypeptide(L)'
;MDPAAVPNPAQVARLLAAVARQRGRGPHLEAFFGCMYYAAMRPAEVIHLRFEQCHLPDSGWGMLNLSGGVVTSGKEWTDSGSVHEVHSLKRRAATATRPVPIPPQFVRMLRAHIERFGVAPDGRLFRNQAGNYVDAAAYGTTWARGRKYVLTRTELASKLAKRPYGLRHAGISFWLYSGVDPAECARRAGQSIEVLFRHYAKFLDGVREQANRLIEQSMQEWDRVSQGAESEG
;
A
#
# COMPACT_ATOMS: atom_id res chain seq x y z
N MET A 1 10.28 9.43 -9.74
CA MET A 1 9.72 9.80 -8.42
C MET A 1 10.88 10.24 -7.54
N ASP A 2 10.68 11.28 -6.73
CA ASP A 2 11.70 11.84 -5.83
C ASP A 2 11.69 11.05 -4.50
N PRO A 3 12.80 10.37 -4.11
CA PRO A 3 12.89 9.66 -2.83
C PRO A 3 12.54 10.50 -1.61
N ALA A 4 12.85 11.80 -1.61
CA ALA A 4 12.55 12.70 -0.51
C ALA A 4 11.04 12.93 -0.31
N ALA A 5 10.21 12.63 -1.32
CA ALA A 5 8.77 12.74 -1.24
C ALA A 5 8.09 11.49 -0.65
N VAL A 6 8.83 10.39 -0.44
CA VAL A 6 8.30 9.11 0.06
C VAL A 6 8.40 9.05 1.58
N PRO A 7 7.27 8.94 2.31
CA PRO A 7 7.30 8.81 3.76
C PRO A 7 7.85 7.45 4.19
N ASN A 8 8.71 7.44 5.22
CA ASN A 8 9.13 6.24 5.91
C ASN A 8 7.99 5.68 6.81
N PRO A 9 8.11 4.45 7.36
CA PRO A 9 7.04 3.85 8.16
C PRO A 9 6.59 4.69 9.37
N ALA A 10 7.51 5.35 10.06
CA ALA A 10 7.18 6.22 11.19
C ALA A 10 6.39 7.47 10.77
N GLN A 11 6.76 8.08 9.63
CA GLN A 11 6.02 9.17 9.01
C GLN A 11 4.62 8.72 8.57
N VAL A 12 4.48 7.53 7.97
CA VAL A 12 3.16 6.99 7.60
C VAL A 12 2.30 6.75 8.83
N ALA A 13 2.83 6.14 9.88
CA ALA A 13 2.09 5.94 11.13
C ALA A 13 1.57 7.26 11.72
N ARG A 14 2.43 8.29 11.76
CA ARG A 14 2.05 9.66 12.16
C ARG A 14 0.92 10.23 11.30
N LEU A 15 1.02 10.10 9.97
CA LEU A 15 0.02 10.59 9.02
C LEU A 15 -1.33 9.89 9.17
N LEU A 16 -1.35 8.56 9.27
CA LEU A 16 -2.57 7.78 9.47
C LEU A 16 -3.23 8.15 10.81
N ALA A 17 -2.45 8.23 11.89
CA ALA A 17 -2.96 8.61 13.20
C ALA A 17 -3.46 10.06 13.25
N ALA A 18 -2.89 10.96 12.43
CA ALA A 18 -3.39 12.32 12.28
C ALA A 18 -4.73 12.35 11.52
N VAL A 19 -4.89 11.53 10.48
CA VAL A 19 -6.18 11.36 9.78
C VAL A 19 -7.24 10.80 10.74
N ALA A 20 -6.89 9.78 11.52
CA ALA A 20 -7.80 9.13 12.46
C ALA A 20 -8.36 10.06 13.54
N ARG A 21 -7.59 11.11 13.93
CA ARG A 21 -7.99 12.10 14.94
C ARG A 21 -8.83 13.26 14.39
N GLN A 22 -8.94 13.40 13.07
CA GLN A 22 -9.77 14.47 12.50
C GLN A 22 -11.25 14.25 12.80
N ARG A 23 -12.03 15.32 12.83
CA ARG A 23 -13.50 15.24 12.95
C ARG A 23 -14.13 14.79 11.61
N GLY A 24 -15.38 14.32 11.67
CA GLY A 24 -16.14 13.94 10.49
C GLY A 24 -15.59 12.69 9.81
N ARG A 25 -15.17 12.80 8.54
CA ARG A 25 -14.74 11.66 7.71
C ARG A 25 -13.34 11.11 8.02
N GLY A 26 -12.54 11.82 8.82
CA GLY A 26 -11.16 11.43 9.15
C GLY A 26 -11.00 9.99 9.63
N PRO A 27 -11.70 9.57 10.70
CA PRO A 27 -11.56 8.24 11.26
C PRO A 27 -11.92 7.12 10.28
N HIS A 28 -12.90 7.37 9.41
CA HIS A 28 -13.30 6.46 8.34
C HIS A 28 -12.25 6.33 7.23
N LEU A 29 -11.40 7.35 7.04
CA LEU A 29 -10.36 7.38 6.01
C LEU A 29 -8.99 6.88 6.48
N GLU A 30 -8.82 6.55 7.76
CA GLU A 30 -7.57 5.94 8.26
C GLU A 30 -7.29 4.62 7.55
N ALA A 31 -8.23 3.66 7.64
CA ALA A 31 -8.11 2.37 6.97
C ALA A 31 -8.08 2.51 5.44
N PHE A 32 -8.76 3.52 4.88
CA PHE A 32 -8.74 3.84 3.45
C PHE A 32 -7.31 4.17 2.97
N PHE A 33 -6.59 5.03 3.70
CA PHE A 33 -5.19 5.31 3.39
C PHE A 33 -4.27 4.13 3.75
N GLY A 34 -4.62 3.36 4.79
CA GLY A 34 -3.98 2.10 5.12
C GLY A 34 -3.95 1.11 3.95
N CYS A 35 -5.05 0.97 3.20
CA CYS A 35 -5.10 0.14 1.98
C CYS A 35 -4.03 0.53 0.95
N MET A 36 -3.81 1.84 0.77
CA MET A 36 -2.81 2.33 -0.19
C MET A 36 -1.39 2.00 0.28
N TYR A 37 -1.12 2.11 1.59
CA TYR A 37 0.21 1.84 2.14
C TYR A 37 0.50 0.35 2.28
N TYR A 38 -0.32 -0.38 3.04
CA TYR A 38 -0.06 -1.75 3.45
C TYR A 38 -0.36 -2.80 2.38
N ALA A 39 -1.22 -2.49 1.42
CA ALA A 39 -1.59 -3.39 0.32
C ALA A 39 -1.25 -2.81 -1.06
N ALA A 40 -0.50 -1.70 -1.09
CA ALA A 40 -0.16 -0.97 -2.30
C ALA A 40 -1.37 -0.66 -3.20
N MET A 41 -2.59 -0.52 -2.67
CA MET A 41 -3.78 -0.38 -3.52
C MET A 41 -3.81 0.96 -4.27
N ARG A 42 -4.32 0.96 -5.50
CA ARG A 42 -4.71 2.20 -6.19
C ARG A 42 -5.97 2.77 -5.54
N PRO A 43 -6.16 4.10 -5.49
CA PRO A 43 -7.36 4.68 -4.91
C PRO A 43 -8.67 4.14 -5.47
N ALA A 44 -8.75 3.88 -6.79
CA ALA A 44 -9.90 3.27 -7.42
C ALA A 44 -10.21 1.86 -6.85
N GLU A 45 -9.18 1.06 -6.57
CA GLU A 45 -9.35 -0.25 -5.91
C GLU A 45 -9.84 -0.08 -4.48
N VAL A 46 -9.32 0.90 -3.73
CA VAL A 46 -9.75 1.15 -2.34
C VAL A 46 -11.22 1.57 -2.29
N ILE A 47 -11.65 2.46 -3.19
CA ILE A 47 -13.03 2.96 -3.30
C ILE A 47 -14.04 1.81 -3.52
N HIS A 48 -13.61 0.72 -4.15
CA HIS A 48 -14.45 -0.43 -4.48
C HIS A 48 -14.16 -1.66 -3.60
N LEU A 49 -13.30 -1.56 -2.59
CA LEU A 49 -12.95 -2.70 -1.74
C LEU A 49 -14.18 -3.21 -0.97
N ARG A 50 -14.48 -4.49 -1.15
CA ARG A 50 -15.60 -5.19 -0.51
C ARG A 50 -15.15 -6.08 0.64
N PHE A 51 -16.02 -6.28 1.61
CA PHE A 51 -15.78 -7.15 2.76
C PHE A 51 -15.46 -8.60 2.34
N GLU A 52 -16.16 -9.13 1.33
CA GLU A 52 -15.92 -10.48 0.77
C GLU A 52 -14.50 -10.69 0.21
N GLN A 53 -13.79 -9.60 -0.11
CA GLN A 53 -12.41 -9.65 -0.59
C GLN A 53 -11.40 -9.71 0.56
N CYS A 54 -11.84 -9.64 1.82
CA CYS A 54 -10.99 -9.48 2.99
C CYS A 54 -11.01 -10.75 3.87
N HIS A 55 -9.86 -11.41 3.96
CA HIS A 55 -9.62 -12.42 4.99
C HIS A 55 -8.86 -11.78 6.16
N LEU A 56 -9.56 -11.58 7.28
CA LEU A 56 -9.10 -10.81 8.43
C LEU A 56 -9.10 -11.66 9.70
N PRO A 57 -8.09 -12.52 9.92
CA PRO A 57 -8.04 -13.36 11.12
C PRO A 57 -7.93 -12.51 12.40
N ASP A 58 -8.25 -13.10 13.55
CA ASP A 58 -8.18 -12.40 14.85
C ASP A 58 -6.73 -12.05 15.23
N SER A 59 -5.76 -12.84 14.76
CA SER A 59 -4.33 -12.59 14.92
C SER A 59 -3.55 -13.00 13.67
N GLY A 60 -2.35 -12.44 13.49
CA GLY A 60 -1.46 -12.80 12.39
C GLY A 60 -1.76 -12.06 11.08
N TRP A 61 -1.23 -12.62 9.99
CA TRP A 61 -1.34 -12.05 8.64
C TRP A 61 -2.72 -12.30 8.04
N GLY A 62 -3.26 -11.30 7.37
CA GLY A 62 -4.49 -11.41 6.59
C GLY A 62 -4.22 -11.46 5.10
N MET A 63 -5.28 -11.48 4.30
CA MET A 63 -5.20 -11.49 2.85
C MET A 63 -6.30 -10.61 2.24
N LEU A 64 -5.95 -9.83 1.21
CA LEU A 64 -6.90 -9.15 0.35
C LEU A 64 -6.90 -9.76 -1.06
N ASN A 65 -8.06 -10.13 -1.57
CA ASN A 65 -8.23 -10.68 -2.93
C ASN A 65 -8.69 -9.57 -3.89
N LEU A 66 -7.74 -8.85 -4.49
CA LEU A 66 -8.01 -7.65 -5.28
C LEU A 66 -8.28 -7.98 -6.74
N SER A 67 -9.44 -7.56 -7.27
CA SER A 67 -9.77 -7.71 -8.70
C SER A 67 -9.08 -6.62 -9.54
N GLY A 68 -8.52 -6.99 -10.69
CA GLY A 68 -7.83 -6.06 -11.58
C GLY A 68 -8.72 -5.07 -12.36
N GLY A 69 -10.05 -5.11 -12.15
CA GLY A 69 -11.04 -4.54 -13.06
C GLY A 69 -11.45 -3.08 -12.84
N VAL A 70 -11.06 -2.42 -11.75
CA VAL A 70 -11.49 -1.03 -11.52
C VAL A 70 -10.39 -0.05 -11.96
N VAL A 71 -10.38 0.23 -13.26
CA VAL A 71 -9.65 1.37 -13.85
C VAL A 71 -10.68 2.40 -14.30
N THR A 72 -11.09 3.30 -13.41
CA THR A 72 -11.77 4.52 -13.83
C THR A 72 -10.72 5.49 -14.34
N SER A 73 -10.59 5.57 -15.67
CA SER A 73 -9.79 6.58 -16.37
C SER A 73 -10.42 7.96 -16.17
N GLY A 74 -9.96 8.70 -15.16
CA GLY A 74 -10.26 10.12 -14.98
C GLY A 74 -9.03 10.96 -15.32
N LYS A 75 -9.21 12.03 -16.10
CA LYS A 75 -8.16 12.99 -16.51
C LYS A 75 -7.43 13.69 -15.35
N GLU A 76 -7.86 13.49 -14.09
CA GLU A 76 -7.30 14.13 -12.90
C GLU A 76 -6.14 13.36 -12.24
N TRP A 77 -5.70 12.23 -12.82
CA TRP A 77 -4.83 11.28 -12.13
C TRP A 77 -3.43 11.05 -12.74
N THR A 78 -2.90 11.99 -13.52
CA THR A 78 -1.49 11.94 -13.97
C THR A 78 -0.73 13.24 -13.64
N ASP A 79 0.50 13.10 -13.15
CA ASP A 79 1.48 14.19 -12.99
C ASP A 79 2.42 14.28 -14.21
N SER A 80 2.00 13.66 -15.31
CA SER A 80 2.69 13.68 -16.58
C SER A 80 1.64 13.97 -17.64
N GLY A 81 1.81 15.04 -18.40
CA GLY A 81 1.01 15.33 -19.60
C GLY A 81 1.15 14.28 -20.71
N SER A 82 1.55 13.04 -20.38
CA SER A 82 1.46 11.88 -21.23
C SER A 82 0.12 11.19 -21.00
N VAL A 83 -0.72 11.25 -22.03
CA VAL A 83 -1.85 10.34 -22.19
C VAL A 83 -1.27 8.96 -22.55
N HIS A 84 -1.87 7.92 -21.96
CA HIS A 84 -1.64 6.48 -22.13
C HIS A 84 -0.60 5.81 -21.22
N GLU A 85 -1.09 4.95 -20.34
CA GLU A 85 -0.98 3.51 -20.59
C GLU A 85 -2.32 2.84 -20.25
N VAL A 86 -3.18 2.81 -21.27
CA VAL A 86 -4.14 1.71 -21.40
C VAL A 86 -3.30 0.48 -21.66
N HIS A 87 -2.94 -0.26 -20.62
CA HIS A 87 -2.74 -1.67 -20.82
C HIS A 87 -4.12 -2.29 -21.05
N SER A 88 -4.58 -2.22 -22.29
CA SER A 88 -5.33 -3.31 -22.90
C SER A 88 -4.38 -4.52 -23.00
N LEU A 89 -3.92 -5.01 -21.86
CA LEU A 89 -3.37 -6.35 -21.74
C LEU A 89 -4.58 -7.27 -21.87
N LYS A 90 -4.79 -7.76 -23.10
CA LYS A 90 -5.68 -8.86 -23.50
C LYS A 90 -6.61 -9.24 -22.36
N ARG A 91 -7.82 -8.68 -22.31
CA ARG A 91 -9.01 -9.25 -21.61
C ARG A 91 -8.61 -10.31 -20.57
N ARG A 92 -7.73 -9.98 -19.60
CA ARG A 92 -7.34 -10.94 -18.57
C ARG A 92 -8.62 -10.97 -17.81
N ALA A 93 -9.31 -12.11 -17.90
CA ALA A 93 -10.73 -12.22 -17.60
C ALA A 93 -11.07 -11.33 -16.42
N ALA A 94 -12.14 -10.54 -16.51
CA ALA A 94 -12.52 -9.55 -15.48
C ALA A 94 -12.57 -10.13 -14.03
N THR A 95 -12.43 -11.44 -13.91
CA THR A 95 -12.28 -12.32 -12.75
C THR A 95 -10.85 -12.52 -12.21
N ALA A 96 -9.78 -12.02 -12.84
CA ALA A 96 -8.41 -12.23 -12.35
C ALA A 96 -8.17 -11.42 -11.06
N THR A 97 -8.26 -12.12 -9.93
CA THR A 97 -7.92 -11.59 -8.59
C THR A 97 -6.45 -11.81 -8.29
N ARG A 98 -5.80 -10.82 -7.66
CA ARG A 98 -4.47 -10.99 -7.05
C ARG A 98 -4.60 -11.08 -5.53
N PRO A 99 -4.06 -12.14 -4.90
CA PRO A 99 -3.95 -12.21 -3.45
C PRO A 99 -2.82 -11.30 -2.96
N VAL A 100 -3.12 -10.41 -2.02
CA VAL A 100 -2.17 -9.50 -1.38
C VAL A 100 -2.16 -9.77 0.14
N PRO A 101 -1.11 -10.40 0.68
CA PRO A 101 -1.02 -10.60 2.12
C PRO A 101 -0.83 -9.26 2.83
N ILE A 102 -1.53 -9.08 3.95
CA ILE A 102 -1.52 -7.85 4.72
C ILE A 102 -1.01 -8.08 6.16
N PRO A 103 -0.17 -7.17 6.69
CA PRO A 103 0.46 -7.38 7.99
C PRO A 103 -0.55 -7.29 9.15
N PRO A 104 -0.26 -7.89 10.31
CA PRO A 104 -1.18 -7.94 11.46
C PRO A 104 -1.69 -6.57 11.92
N GLN A 105 -0.86 -5.54 11.86
CA GLN A 105 -1.27 -4.17 12.20
C GLN A 105 -2.38 -3.64 11.29
N PHE A 106 -2.36 -4.00 10.01
CA PHE A 106 -3.37 -3.56 9.06
C PHE A 106 -4.64 -4.40 9.15
N VAL A 107 -4.51 -5.70 9.48
CA VAL A 107 -5.67 -6.54 9.83
C VAL A 107 -6.44 -5.91 10.99
N ARG A 108 -5.76 -5.55 12.09
CA ARG A 108 -6.40 -4.87 13.23
C ARG A 108 -7.07 -3.55 12.83
N MET A 109 -6.42 -2.76 11.98
CA MET A 109 -6.97 -1.50 11.47
C MET A 109 -8.26 -1.70 10.66
N LEU A 110 -8.29 -2.69 9.75
CA LEU A 110 -9.49 -3.02 8.97
C LEU A 110 -10.61 -3.57 9.86
N ARG A 111 -10.29 -4.43 10.82
CA ARG A 111 -11.26 -4.97 11.78
C ARG A 111 -11.88 -3.85 12.63
N ALA A 112 -11.06 -2.97 13.19
CA ALA A 112 -11.53 -1.81 13.96
C ALA A 112 -12.41 -0.87 13.11
N HIS A 113 -12.06 -0.69 11.82
CA HIS A 113 -12.90 0.06 10.88
C HIS A 113 -14.27 -0.60 10.67
N ILE A 114 -14.29 -1.91 10.44
CA ILE A 114 -15.52 -2.68 10.22
C ILE A 114 -16.38 -2.69 11.47
N GLU A 115 -15.80 -2.87 12.66
CA GLU A 115 -16.51 -2.81 13.92
C GLU A 115 -17.14 -1.43 14.15
N ARG A 116 -16.37 -0.36 13.91
CA ARG A 116 -16.80 1.01 14.19
C ARG A 116 -17.84 1.54 13.20
N PHE A 117 -17.68 1.22 11.92
CA PHE A 117 -18.50 1.80 10.87
C PHE A 117 -19.46 0.80 10.25
N GLY A 118 -19.21 -0.50 10.36
CA GLY A 118 -19.93 -1.51 9.59
C GLY A 118 -19.55 -1.50 8.09
N VAL A 119 -20.24 -2.35 7.35
CA VAL A 119 -20.10 -2.52 5.89
C VAL A 119 -21.33 -1.92 5.21
N ALA A 120 -21.17 -1.33 4.02
CA ALA A 120 -22.30 -0.83 3.24
C ALA A 120 -23.22 -1.98 2.78
N PRO A 121 -24.51 -1.70 2.44
CA PRO A 121 -25.44 -2.74 1.96
C PRO A 121 -24.94 -3.49 0.72
N ASP A 122 -24.14 -2.84 -0.12
CA ASP A 122 -23.52 -3.42 -1.31
C ASP A 122 -22.18 -4.11 -1.02
N GLY A 123 -21.79 -4.28 0.25
CA GLY A 123 -20.56 -4.94 0.67
C GLY A 123 -19.32 -4.05 0.72
N ARG A 124 -19.37 -2.78 0.29
CA ARG A 124 -18.20 -1.88 0.33
C ARG A 124 -17.78 -1.54 1.76
N LEU A 125 -16.46 -1.51 2.00
CA LEU A 125 -15.90 -1.07 3.28
C LEU A 125 -15.96 0.45 3.45
N PHE A 126 -15.73 1.19 2.37
CA PHE A 126 -15.61 2.64 2.41
C PHE A 126 -16.74 3.34 1.66
N ARG A 127 -17.34 4.33 2.31
CA ARG A 127 -18.40 5.18 1.78
C ARG A 127 -18.37 6.55 2.45
N ASN A 128 -19.00 7.53 1.84
CA ASN A 128 -19.22 8.82 2.47
C ASN A 128 -20.44 8.75 3.43
N GLN A 129 -20.75 9.87 4.09
CA GLN A 129 -21.87 9.94 5.05
C GLN A 129 -23.24 9.65 4.44
N ALA A 130 -23.41 9.88 3.14
CA ALA A 130 -24.64 9.57 2.39
C ALA A 130 -24.66 8.12 1.87
N GLY A 131 -23.67 7.28 2.20
CA GLY A 131 -23.56 5.90 1.70
C GLY A 131 -22.98 5.77 0.28
N ASN A 132 -22.69 6.89 -0.38
CA ASN A 132 -22.11 6.92 -1.72
C ASN A 132 -20.59 6.68 -1.69
N TYR A 133 -19.98 6.57 -2.88
CA TYR A 133 -18.53 6.44 -3.00
C TYR A 133 -17.78 7.59 -2.31
N VAL A 134 -16.59 7.26 -1.80
CA VAL A 134 -15.67 8.27 -1.28
C VAL A 134 -15.15 9.10 -2.46
N ASP A 135 -15.38 10.40 -2.41
CA ASP A 135 -14.96 11.33 -3.44
C ASP A 135 -13.45 11.66 -3.37
N ALA A 136 -12.85 11.93 -4.53
CA ALA A 136 -11.43 12.22 -4.65
C ALA A 136 -11.01 13.53 -3.97
N ALA A 137 -11.78 14.60 -4.17
CA ALA A 137 -11.53 15.87 -3.49
C ALA A 137 -11.75 15.74 -1.97
N ALA A 138 -12.71 14.92 -1.56
CA ALA A 138 -13.02 14.66 -0.16
C ALA A 138 -11.87 13.98 0.59
N TYR A 139 -11.31 12.88 0.08
CA TYR A 139 -10.16 12.26 0.74
C TYR A 139 -8.90 13.12 0.57
N GLY A 140 -8.73 13.82 -0.56
CA GLY A 140 -7.58 14.69 -0.80
C GLY A 140 -7.49 15.83 0.21
N THR A 141 -8.63 16.45 0.53
CA THR A 141 -8.73 17.49 1.55
C THR A 141 -8.38 16.96 2.95
N THR A 142 -8.90 15.78 3.30
CA THR A 142 -8.62 15.13 4.60
C THR A 142 -7.13 14.80 4.75
N TRP A 143 -6.52 14.29 3.69
CA TRP A 143 -5.08 14.02 3.65
C TRP A 143 -4.24 15.28 3.81
N ALA A 144 -4.57 16.34 3.06
CA ALA A 144 -3.88 17.62 3.14
C ALA A 144 -3.94 18.23 4.55
N ARG A 145 -5.08 18.11 5.24
CA ARG A 145 -5.23 18.53 6.65
C ARG A 145 -4.35 17.69 7.58
N GLY A 146 -4.33 16.37 7.40
CA GLY A 146 -3.49 15.46 8.19
C GLY A 146 -2.01 15.79 8.06
N ARG A 147 -1.54 16.05 6.82
CA ARG A 147 -0.17 16.50 6.54
C ARG A 147 0.17 17.79 7.27
N LYS A 148 -0.68 18.82 7.17
CA LYS A 148 -0.45 20.11 7.85
C LYS A 148 -0.40 19.99 9.37
N TYR A 149 -1.12 19.03 9.93
CA TYR A 149 -1.19 18.82 11.37
C TYR A 149 0.05 18.13 11.93
N VAL A 150 0.63 17.15 11.21
CA VAL A 150 1.64 16.24 11.78
C VAL A 150 3.04 16.39 11.21
N LEU A 151 3.19 16.99 10.03
CA LEU A 151 4.49 17.21 9.42
C LEU A 151 5.14 18.46 9.96
N THR A 152 6.46 18.41 10.18
CA THR A 152 7.24 19.61 10.48
C THR A 152 7.20 20.60 9.31
N ARG A 153 7.57 21.86 9.55
CA ARG A 153 7.69 22.85 8.46
C ARG A 153 8.59 22.35 7.32
N THR A 154 9.71 21.73 7.67
CA THR A 154 10.68 21.19 6.70
C THR A 154 10.09 20.01 5.92
N GLU A 155 9.46 19.05 6.60
CA GLU A 155 8.78 17.91 5.95
C GLU A 155 7.63 18.36 5.03
N LEU A 156 6.88 19.38 5.44
CA LEU A 156 5.77 19.89 4.64
C LEU A 156 6.27 20.58 3.36
N ALA A 157 7.36 21.36 3.47
CA ALA A 157 8.00 22.08 2.38
C ALA A 157 8.67 21.15 1.34
N SER A 158 9.21 20.00 1.79
CA SER A 158 9.83 19.00 0.90
C SER A 158 8.83 18.24 0.02
N LYS A 159 7.54 18.55 0.12
CA LYS A 159 6.45 17.83 -0.58
C LYS A 159 6.32 16.36 -0.12
N LEU A 160 6.83 16.01 1.06
CA LEU A 160 6.68 14.67 1.66
C LEU A 160 5.22 14.23 1.67
N ALA A 161 4.94 13.07 1.07
CA ALA A 161 3.62 12.48 0.98
C ALA A 161 2.54 13.44 0.41
N LYS A 162 2.90 14.37 -0.49
CA LYS A 162 2.00 15.43 -0.99
C LYS A 162 0.63 14.92 -1.44
N ARG A 163 0.58 13.78 -2.12
CA ARG A 163 -0.65 13.12 -2.57
C ARG A 163 -0.82 11.77 -1.86
N PRO A 164 -2.07 11.34 -1.59
CA PRO A 164 -2.35 10.02 -1.02
C PRO A 164 -1.73 8.86 -1.82
N TYR A 165 -1.64 9.00 -3.15
CA TYR A 165 -0.97 8.01 -4.00
C TYR A 165 0.48 7.70 -3.59
N GLY A 166 1.15 8.67 -2.97
CA GLY A 166 2.50 8.48 -2.43
C GLY A 166 2.58 7.34 -1.41
N LEU A 167 1.48 6.97 -0.75
CA LEU A 167 1.44 5.83 0.17
C LEU A 167 1.65 4.50 -0.54
N ARG A 168 1.11 4.33 -1.75
CA ARG A 168 1.39 3.15 -2.58
C ARG A 168 2.87 3.04 -2.88
N HIS A 169 3.50 4.16 -3.23
CA HIS A 169 4.94 4.20 -3.44
C HIS A 169 5.72 3.88 -2.17
N ALA A 170 5.33 4.45 -1.02
CA ALA A 170 5.96 4.18 0.26
C ALA A 170 5.87 2.70 0.66
N GLY A 171 4.71 2.07 0.46
CA GLY A 171 4.51 0.64 0.73
C GLY A 171 5.42 -0.24 -0.11
N ILE A 172 5.45 -0.01 -1.44
CA ILE A 172 6.29 -0.78 -2.35
C ILE A 172 7.77 -0.57 -2.05
N SER A 173 8.21 0.68 -1.84
CA SER A 173 9.58 1.00 -1.44
C SER A 173 9.96 0.32 -0.13
N PHE A 174 9.04 0.28 0.84
CA PHE A 174 9.29 -0.39 2.11
C PHE A 174 9.43 -1.91 1.96
N TRP A 175 8.62 -2.56 1.13
CA TRP A 175 8.77 -3.99 0.84
C TRP A 175 10.14 -4.31 0.22
N LEU A 176 10.54 -3.53 -0.78
CA LEU A 176 11.85 -3.67 -1.43
C LEU A 176 13.00 -3.46 -0.44
N TYR A 177 12.91 -2.40 0.39
CA TYR A 177 13.89 -2.13 1.43
C TYR A 177 13.96 -3.26 2.47
N SER A 178 12.84 -3.93 2.74
CA SER A 178 12.77 -5.07 3.67
C SER A 178 13.34 -6.37 3.08
N GLY A 179 13.84 -6.36 1.85
CA GLY A 179 14.40 -7.54 1.18
C GLY A 179 13.36 -8.45 0.54
N VAL A 180 12.10 -8.01 0.38
CA VAL A 180 11.10 -8.78 -0.34
C VAL A 180 11.48 -8.85 -1.81
N ASP A 181 11.39 -10.05 -2.39
CA ASP A 181 11.67 -10.29 -3.80
C ASP A 181 10.93 -9.28 -4.72
N PRO A 182 11.64 -8.65 -5.68
CA PRO A 182 11.03 -7.68 -6.59
C PRO A 182 9.85 -8.24 -7.41
N ALA A 183 9.90 -9.50 -7.84
CA ALA A 183 8.78 -10.12 -8.57
C ALA A 183 7.55 -10.28 -7.66
N GLU A 184 7.75 -10.66 -6.40
CA GLU A 184 6.68 -10.72 -5.40
C GLU A 184 6.10 -9.33 -5.10
N CYS A 185 6.94 -8.29 -4.97
CA CYS A 185 6.50 -6.90 -4.82
C CYS A 185 5.65 -6.45 -6.02
N ALA A 186 6.10 -6.75 -7.24
CA ALA A 186 5.38 -6.42 -8.47
C ALA A 186 4.03 -7.15 -8.55
N ARG A 187 4.01 -8.45 -8.22
CA ARG A 187 2.80 -9.28 -8.18
C ARG A 187 1.77 -8.71 -7.19
N ARG A 188 2.17 -8.40 -5.95
CA ARG A 188 1.30 -7.78 -4.93
C ARG A 188 0.78 -6.42 -5.39
N ALA A 189 1.65 -5.60 -5.97
CA ALA A 189 1.29 -4.27 -6.46
C ALA A 189 0.40 -4.32 -7.71
N GLY A 190 0.32 -5.44 -8.43
CA GLY A 190 -0.44 -5.56 -9.67
C GLY A 190 0.20 -4.76 -10.82
N GLN A 191 1.53 -4.80 -10.93
CA GLN A 191 2.30 -4.15 -11.99
C GLN A 191 3.37 -5.10 -12.55
N SER A 192 3.92 -4.81 -13.73
CA SER A 192 5.05 -5.59 -14.24
C SER A 192 6.32 -5.31 -13.44
N ILE A 193 7.22 -6.29 -13.41
CA ILE A 193 8.54 -6.15 -12.77
C ILE A 193 9.39 -5.08 -13.48
N GLU A 194 9.22 -4.91 -14.79
CA GLU A 194 9.88 -3.84 -15.55
C GLU A 194 9.44 -2.45 -15.07
N VAL A 195 8.13 -2.24 -14.88
CA VAL A 195 7.59 -0.98 -14.34
C VAL A 195 8.10 -0.76 -12.91
N LEU A 196 8.19 -1.82 -12.10
CA LEU A 196 8.79 -1.73 -10.77
C LEU A 196 10.24 -1.22 -10.85
N PHE A 197 11.12 -1.86 -11.64
CA PHE A 197 12.52 -1.41 -11.75
C PHE A 197 12.64 0.00 -12.30
N ARG A 198 11.86 0.37 -13.32
CA ARG A 198 11.84 1.73 -13.88
C ARG A 198 11.57 2.81 -12.83
N HIS A 199 10.71 2.53 -11.85
CA HIS A 199 10.31 3.51 -10.84
C HIS A 199 11.10 3.42 -9.53
N TYR A 200 11.62 2.25 -9.18
CA TYR A 200 12.23 1.99 -7.86
C TYR A 200 13.72 1.66 -7.88
N ALA A 201 14.38 1.58 -9.04
CA ALA A 201 15.83 1.34 -9.12
C ALA A 201 16.64 2.32 -8.24
N LYS A 202 16.24 3.60 -8.20
CA LYS A 202 16.89 4.64 -7.39
C LYS A 202 16.84 4.40 -5.87
N PHE A 203 15.92 3.55 -5.39
CA PHE A 203 15.84 3.18 -3.98
C PHE A 203 16.73 1.98 -3.65
N LEU A 204 17.16 1.22 -4.65
CA LEU A 204 18.04 0.06 -4.47
C LEU A 204 19.50 0.48 -4.27
N ASP A 205 19.89 1.67 -4.73
CA ASP A 205 21.27 2.17 -4.55
C ASP A 205 21.64 2.35 -3.06
N GLY A 206 20.65 2.56 -2.19
CA GLY A 206 20.82 2.70 -0.74
C GLY A 206 20.74 1.41 0.08
N VAL A 207 20.55 0.24 -0.55
CA VAL A 207 20.35 -1.03 0.17
C VAL A 207 21.60 -1.91 0.27
N ARG A 208 22.79 -1.41 -0.09
CA ARG A 208 24.02 -2.22 -0.12
C ARG A 208 24.29 -2.96 1.19
N GLU A 209 24.23 -2.27 2.32
CA GLU A 209 24.45 -2.90 3.63
C GLU A 209 23.36 -3.91 3.99
N GLN A 210 22.10 -3.65 3.59
CA GLN A 210 21.01 -4.58 3.79
C GLN A 210 21.17 -5.83 2.91
N ALA A 211 21.60 -5.65 1.66
CA ALA A 211 21.92 -6.76 0.76
C ALA A 211 23.06 -7.62 1.33
N ASN A 212 24.12 -7.00 1.87
CA ASN A 212 25.20 -7.72 2.54
C ASN A 212 24.69 -8.52 3.74
N ARG A 213 23.84 -7.93 4.60
CA ARG A 213 23.23 -8.65 5.74
C ARG A 213 22.39 -9.85 5.29
N LEU A 214 21.62 -9.71 4.21
CA LEU A 214 20.81 -10.80 3.66
C LEU A 214 21.69 -11.91 3.09
N ILE A 215 22.78 -11.57 2.39
CA ILE A 215 23.76 -12.55 1.89
C ILE A 215 24.38 -13.30 3.07
N GLU A 216 24.84 -12.57 4.10
CA GLU A 216 25.44 -13.16 5.30
C GLU A 216 24.47 -14.09 6.04
N GLN A 217 23.20 -13.70 6.19
CA GLN A 217 22.16 -14.55 6.78
C GLN A 217 21.94 -15.83 5.98
N SER A 218 21.84 -15.74 4.65
CA SER A 218 21.67 -16.91 3.79
C SER A 218 22.88 -17.86 3.85
N MET A 219 24.09 -17.32 3.91
CA MET A 219 25.30 -18.13 4.09
C MET A 219 25.29 -18.88 5.42
N GLN A 220 24.94 -18.19 6.52
CA GLN A 220 24.83 -18.81 7.85
C GLN A 220 23.75 -19.89 7.91
N GLU A 221 22.60 -19.68 7.24
CA GLU A 221 21.55 -20.69 7.15
C GLU A 221 22.03 -21.94 6.41
N TRP A 222 22.76 -21.74 5.31
CA TRP A 222 23.31 -22.84 4.52
C TRP A 222 24.39 -23.64 5.25
N ASP A 223 25.26 -22.96 6.01
CA ASP A 223 26.27 -23.61 6.87
C ASP A 223 25.62 -24.49 7.93
N ARG A 224 24.53 -24.02 8.57
CA ARG A 224 23.77 -24.81 9.55
C ARG A 224 23.12 -26.04 8.94
N VAL A 225 22.52 -25.90 7.74
CA VAL A 225 21.89 -27.02 7.03
C VAL A 225 22.94 -28.07 6.66
N SER A 226 24.10 -27.64 6.18
CA SER A 226 25.20 -28.53 5.80
C SER A 226 25.78 -29.27 7.01
N GLN A 227 25.96 -28.60 8.14
CA GLN A 227 26.44 -29.22 9.39
C GLN A 227 25.41 -30.16 10.03
N GLY A 228 24.11 -29.85 9.90
CA GLY A 228 23.02 -30.74 10.33
C GLY A 228 22.98 -32.04 9.53
N ALA A 229 23.18 -31.96 8.20
CA ALA A 229 23.21 -33.13 7.32
C ALA A 229 24.43 -34.06 7.56
N GLU A 230 25.57 -33.52 7.99
CA GLU A 230 26.77 -34.30 8.33
C GLU A 230 26.68 -35.00 9.70
N SER A 231 25.73 -34.62 10.57
CA SER A 231 25.59 -35.20 11.92
C SER A 231 24.53 -36.30 12.03
N GLU A 232 23.78 -36.57 10.95
CA GLU A 232 22.78 -37.64 10.87
C GLU A 232 23.20 -38.83 9.97
N GLY A 233 24.46 -38.84 9.48
CA GLY A 233 25.03 -39.93 8.65
C GLY A 233 26.14 -40.69 9.37
#